data_AF-A0A378T654-F1
#
_entry.id   AF-A0A378T654-F1
#
_cell.length_a   1.000
_cell.length_b   1.000
_cell.length_c   1.000
_cell.angle_alpha   90.00
_cell.angle_beta   90.00
_cell.angle_gamma   90.00
#
_symmetry.space_group_name_H-M   'P 1'
#
loop_
_entity.id
_entity.type
_entity.pdbx_description
1 polymer ?
#
loop_
_entity_poly.entity_id
_entity_poly.type
_entity_poly.pdbx_seq_one_letter_code
_entity_poly.pdbx_strand_id
1 'polypeptide(L)' 'MTEGEQADKLSATRQFVVVVRVAIEGNGEVTGELVDPISEQRRRFTELSVLVDEVRNWIEDVVGKAIDDQHHTE' A
#
# COMPACT_ATOMS: atom_id res chain seq x y z
N MET A 1 17.52 4.98 -36.71
CA MET A 1 16.93 5.49 -35.46
C MET A 1 15.96 4.42 -35.01
N THR A 2 16.33 3.68 -33.98
CA THR A 2 15.70 2.41 -33.59
C THR A 2 14.44 2.66 -32.80
N GLU A 3 13.34 2.06 -33.27
CA GLU A 3 12.01 1.95 -32.65
C GLU A 3 12.01 1.31 -31.25
N GLY A 4 13.18 0.91 -30.73
CA GLY A 4 13.36 0.31 -29.40
C GLY A 4 13.67 1.30 -28.27
N GLU A 5 13.99 2.57 -28.54
CA GLU A 5 14.43 3.51 -27.49
C GLU A 5 13.28 4.28 -26.81
N GLN A 6 12.05 4.19 -27.34
CA GLN A 6 10.86 4.78 -26.71
C GLN A 6 10.11 3.83 -25.77
N ALA A 7 10.30 2.52 -25.88
CA ALA A 7 9.63 1.56 -25.00
C ALA A 7 10.19 1.56 -23.56
N ASP A 8 11.45 1.96 -23.37
CA ASP A 8 12.10 2.05 -22.06
C ASP A 8 11.65 3.23 -21.18
N LYS A 9 10.95 4.21 -21.77
CA LYS A 9 10.42 5.39 -21.05
C LYS A 9 9.01 5.22 -20.48
N LEU A 10 8.40 4.05 -20.64
CA LEU A 10 7.23 3.62 -19.85
C LEU A 10 7.67 2.90 -18.55
N SER A 11 8.83 3.32 -18.03
CA SER A 11 9.45 2.87 -16.79
C SER A 11 8.55 3.09 -15.57
N ALA A 12 8.44 2.03 -14.77
CA ALA A 12 8.17 2.02 -13.34
C ALA A 12 6.75 2.36 -12.84
N THR A 13 5.71 1.68 -13.36
CA THR A 13 4.51 1.49 -12.52
C THR A 13 4.85 0.52 -11.40
N ARG A 14 5.23 1.03 -10.21
CA ARG A 14 5.38 0.19 -9.01
C ARG A 14 4.00 -0.27 -8.56
N GLN A 15 3.77 -1.57 -8.58
CA GLN A 15 2.55 -2.19 -8.09
C GLN A 15 2.72 -2.52 -6.61
N PHE A 16 1.73 -2.17 -5.80
CA PHE A 16 1.69 -2.48 -4.38
C PHE A 16 0.48 -3.34 -4.08
N VAL A 17 0.65 -4.28 -3.14
CA VAL A 17 -0.42 -5.20 -2.72
C VAL A 17 -0.64 -4.98 -1.23
N VAL A 18 -1.90 -4.88 -0.84
CA VAL A 18 -2.31 -4.86 0.56
C VAL A 18 -3.44 -5.87 0.76
N VAL A 19 -3.38 -6.60 1.87
CA VAL A 19 -4.40 -7.59 2.24
C VAL A 19 -5.21 -7.03 3.39
N VAL A 20 -6.51 -6.86 3.18
CA VAL A 20 -7.44 -6.47 4.24
C VAL A 20 -8.16 -7.71 4.75
N ARG A 21 -8.02 -8.00 6.04
CA ARG A 21 -8.78 -9.04 6.71
C ARG A 21 -9.84 -8.37 7.57
N VAL A 22 -11.10 -8.74 7.35
CA VAL A 22 -12.25 -8.20 8.08
C VAL A 22 -12.95 -9.34 8.79
N ALA A 23 -13.23 -9.16 10.07
CA ALA A 23 -14.08 -10.00 10.88
C ALA A 23 -15.32 -9.19 11.28
N ILE A 24 -16.49 -9.79 11.07
CA ILE A 24 -17.77 -9.20 11.49
C ILE A 24 -18.29 -10.11 12.59
N GLU A 25 -18.41 -9.54 13.79
CA GLU A 25 -18.93 -10.25 14.95
C GLU A 25 -20.46 -10.26 14.96
N GLY A 26 -21.06 -11.20 15.71
CA GLY A 26 -22.51 -11.40 15.72
C GLY A 26 -23.34 -10.22 16.27
N ASN A 27 -22.68 -9.27 16.96
CA ASN A 27 -23.24 -8.00 17.44
C ASN A 27 -23.14 -6.86 16.39
N GLY A 28 -22.56 -7.13 15.20
CA GLY A 28 -22.32 -6.13 14.16
C GLY A 28 -21.02 -5.34 14.34
N GLU A 29 -20.20 -5.67 15.34
CA GLU A 29 -18.86 -5.08 15.50
C GLU A 29 -17.95 -5.54 14.35
N VAL A 30 -17.18 -4.60 13.80
CA VAL A 30 -16.27 -4.84 12.69
C VAL A 30 -14.84 -4.68 13.18
N THR A 31 -14.10 -5.77 13.20
CA THR A 31 -12.68 -5.76 13.51
C THR A 31 -11.87 -6.23 12.30
N GLY A 32 -10.59 -5.93 12.26
CA GLY A 32 -9.76 -6.43 11.19
C GLY A 32 -8.30 -6.00 11.26
N GLU A 33 -7.56 -6.44 10.25
CA GLU A 33 -6.16 -6.09 10.06
C GLU A 33 -5.86 -5.76 8.60
N LEU A 34 -5.13 -4.67 8.40
CA LEU A 34 -4.45 -4.32 7.16
C LEU A 34 -3.05 -4.95 7.19
N VAL A 35 -2.71 -5.75 6.18
CA VAL A 35 -1.41 -6.44 6.11
C VAL A 35 -0.71 -6.10 4.79
N ASP A 36 0.50 -5.58 4.90
CA ASP A 36 1.43 -5.47 3.79
C ASP A 36 2.25 -6.77 3.70
N PRO A 37 2.09 -7.58 2.64
CA PRO A 37 2.79 -8.85 2.51
C PRO A 37 4.28 -8.68 2.21
N ILE A 38 4.74 -7.52 1.75
CA ILE A 38 6.14 -7.25 1.41
C ILE A 38 6.91 -6.84 2.65
N SER A 39 6.37 -5.86 3.39
CA SER A 39 7.02 -5.34 4.60
C SER A 39 6.62 -6.08 5.89
N GLU A 40 5.70 -7.03 5.78
CA GLU A 40 5.08 -7.75 6.89
C GLU A 40 4.42 -6.84 7.95
N GLN A 41 4.21 -5.56 7.63
CA GLN A 41 3.55 -4.60 8.50
C GLN A 41 2.08 -4.96 8.66
N ARG A 42 1.59 -4.85 9.89
CA ARG A 42 0.19 -5.14 10.25
C ARG A 42 -0.39 -3.98 11.04
N ARG A 43 -1.57 -3.54 10.64
CA ARG A 43 -2.32 -2.45 11.31
C ARG A 43 -3.71 -2.95 11.64
N ARG A 44 -4.08 -2.91 12.92
CA ARG A 44 -5.39 -3.39 13.37
C ARG A 44 -6.38 -2.24 13.40
N PHE A 45 -7.64 -2.55 13.07
CA PHE A 45 -8.76 -1.63 13.22
C PHE A 45 -9.93 -2.33 13.91
N THR A 46 -10.69 -1.58 14.68
CA THR A 46 -11.88 -2.04 15.40
C THR A 46 -13.15 -1.35 14.94
N GLU A 47 -13.03 -0.47 13.94
CA GLU A 47 -14.14 0.27 13.33
C GLU A 47 -13.86 0.49 11.84
N LEU A 48 -14.93 0.61 11.05
CA LEU A 48 -14.85 0.82 9.58
C LEU A 48 -14.22 2.17 9.20
N SER A 49 -14.45 3.21 9.98
CA SER A 49 -13.82 4.53 9.81
C SER A 49 -12.30 4.41 9.91
N VAL A 50 -11.82 3.68 10.91
CA VAL A 50 -10.39 3.45 11.16
C VAL A 50 -9.74 2.67 10.01
N LEU A 51 -10.44 1.72 9.38
CA LEU A 51 -9.93 1.02 8.20
C LEU A 51 -9.55 1.99 7.06
N VAL A 52 -10.41 2.97 6.76
CA VAL A 52 -10.15 3.93 5.68
C VAL A 52 -8.91 4.77 5.97
N ASP A 53 -8.77 5.22 7.22
CA ASP A 53 -7.59 5.97 7.67
C ASP A 53 -6.33 5.10 7.61
N GLU A 54 -6.39 3.84 8.02
CA GLU A 54 -5.26 2.91 7.94
C GLU A 54 -4.81 2.64 6.49
N VAL A 55 -5.76 2.48 5.56
CA VAL A 55 -5.44 2.35 4.12
C VAL A 55 -4.77 3.64 3.59
N ARG A 56 -5.31 4.82 3.94
CA ARG A 56 -4.71 6.10 3.52
C ARG A 56 -3.28 6.23 4.05
N ASN A 57 -3.07 6.00 5.34
CA ASN A 57 -1.76 6.09 5.97
C ASN A 57 -0.77 5.08 5.35
N TRP A 58 -1.22 3.87 5.01
CA TRP A 58 -0.38 2.89 4.31
C TRP A 58 0.03 3.37 2.92
N ILE A 59 -0.90 3.95 2.14
CA ILE A 59 -0.58 4.53 0.82
C ILE A 59 0.45 5.64 0.96
N GLU A 60 0.25 6.56 1.91
CA GLU A 60 1.18 7.68 2.15
C GLU A 60 2.58 7.19 2.54
N ASP A 61 2.67 6.16 3.38
CA ASP A 61 3.97 5.58 3.76
C ASP A 61 4.68 4.91 2.57
N VAL A 62 3.93 4.15 1.77
CA VAL A 62 4.49 3.43 0.62
C VAL A 62 4.92 4.41 -0.47
N VAL A 63 4.13 5.45 -0.73
CA VAL A 63 4.47 6.51 -1.68
C VAL A 63 5.63 7.35 -1.16
N GLY A 64 5.63 7.73 0.12
CA GLY A 64 6.71 8.48 0.75
C GLY A 64 8.05 7.75 0.64
N LYS A 65 8.08 6.45 0.97
CA LYS A 65 9.28 5.61 0.79
C LYS A 65 9.69 5.48 -0.66
N ALA A 66 8.72 5.33 -1.58
CA ALA A 66 9.02 5.19 -3.00
C ALA A 66 9.69 6.44 -3.60
N ILE A 67 9.39 7.63 -3.07
CA ILE A 67 9.99 8.91 -3.45
C ILE A 67 11.37 9.07 -2.80
N ASP A 68 11.51 8.75 -1.52
CA ASP A 68 12.77 8.87 -0.77
C ASP A 68 13.89 7.98 -1.35
N ASP A 69 13.55 6.76 -1.75
CA ASP A 69 14.49 5.80 -2.38
C ASP A 69 15.12 6.34 -3.68
N GLN A 70 14.43 7.26 -4.39
CA GLN A 70 14.95 7.89 -5.61
C GLN A 70 15.93 9.04 -5.30
N HIS A 71 15.84 9.65 -4.13
CA HIS A 71 16.72 10.76 -3.72
C HIS A 71 18.02 10.29 -3.06
N HIS A 72 18.08 9.04 -2.57
CA HIS A 72 19.28 8.48 -1.94
C HIS A 72 20.30 7.91 -2.95
N THR A 73 19.99 7.93 -4.25
CA THR A 73 20.87 7.40 -5.31
C THR A 73 21.72 8.45 -6.03
N GLU A 74 21.70 9.72 -5.58
CA GLU A 74 22.52 10.82 -6.14
C GLU A 74 23.72 11.22 -5.26
#